data_AF-A0A4V1XUS4-F1
#
_entry.id   AF-A0A4V1XUS4-F1
#
_cell.length_a   1.000
_cell.length_b   1.000
_cell.length_c   1.000
_cell.angle_alpha   90.00
_cell.angle_beta   90.00
_cell.angle_gamma   90.00
#
_symmetry.space_group_name_H-M   'P 1'
#
loop_
_entity.id
_entity.type
_entity.pdbx_description
1 polymer ?
#
loop_
_entity_poly.entity_id
_entity_poly.type
_entity_poly.pdbx_seq_one_letter_code
_entity_poly.pdbx_strand_id
1 'polypeptide(L)'
;MSAILSADDLNDFISPGVACIKPVETLPAAVPPTDEAALEHEVIVDGQGPPSTTNANAPTQISLTDCLACSGCVTSAEAVLVSLQSHSELLSVLDSAPGLRIRYDESGEARVEGLENPESKLFVASVSPQTRASLAAVIGPGTSEADAGRKIAQLLMGECGLRAGGRWNNAFTWVVDTNTAREACLVLGAEEVLGESGAAKPILTSSCPGWVCYAEKTHPHVLPHMSRVKSPQALMGILLKTTLSRKLGIPPDRIWHLAVMPCFDKKLEASREELTDAVWGGDGKPGRGVRDVDCVITSKEILMLTESRGLDFFGLSKAPIPTSLQIPFPDPAVHRFLFPSRRIRQSDTAAGTSGGNLYFILQYVAAQHPGSNIETTRGRNVDVVEYTVKSATGEPIFRAARYYGFRNIQNLVRRLKPARPSRMPGGKTVGATKRPIGKSTGMEYAYVEVMACPGGCTNGGGQIKVDDPVVMERKGREAKPGPLEQKQWLAEVDEAYFSADEAGAERGDDVGETGGEESGSGVLGGISPPYIHDTLAHWASITGIDIDRLTKTSFREVVSDVGKNKPSDTERVVQLAGKIGGGW
;
A
#
# COMPACT_ATOMS: atom_id res chain seq x y z
N MET A 1 -36.07 -15.26 -4.01
CA MET A 1 -35.25 -16.46 -4.27
C MET A 1 -33.88 -15.97 -4.69
N SER A 2 -32.97 -15.87 -3.72
CA SER A 2 -31.59 -15.47 -3.91
C SER A 2 -30.83 -16.55 -4.64
N ALA A 3 -30.19 -16.23 -5.78
CA ALA A 3 -29.20 -17.11 -6.38
C ALA A 3 -27.99 -17.18 -5.43
N ILE A 4 -27.98 -18.21 -4.60
CA ILE A 4 -26.78 -18.67 -3.88
C ILE A 4 -25.84 -19.17 -4.98
N LEU A 5 -24.75 -18.44 -5.21
CA LEU A 5 -23.67 -18.82 -6.10
C LEU A 5 -23.13 -20.20 -5.69
N SER A 6 -23.03 -21.11 -6.67
CA SER A 6 -22.43 -22.44 -6.52
C SER A 6 -20.94 -22.30 -6.20
N ALA A 7 -20.40 -23.21 -5.39
CA ALA A 7 -18.99 -23.25 -5.01
C ALA A 7 -18.04 -23.43 -6.21
N ASP A 8 -18.57 -23.87 -7.35
CA ASP A 8 -17.80 -24.15 -8.57
C ASP A 8 -17.58 -22.91 -9.47
N ASP A 9 -18.27 -21.79 -9.22
CA ASP A 9 -18.19 -20.57 -10.05
C ASP A 9 -17.16 -19.53 -9.56
N LEU A 10 -16.41 -19.81 -8.49
CA LEU A 10 -15.39 -18.92 -7.91
C LEU A 10 -13.99 -19.51 -8.10
N ASN A 11 -13.37 -19.26 -9.25
CA ASN A 11 -11.95 -19.54 -9.47
C ASN A 11 -11.07 -18.66 -8.56
N ASP A 12 -10.07 -19.28 -7.91
CA ASP A 12 -9.11 -18.66 -6.99
C ASP A 12 -8.06 -17.76 -7.65
N PHE A 13 -8.27 -17.40 -8.92
CA PHE A 13 -7.34 -16.61 -9.71
C PHE A 13 -8.03 -15.36 -10.26
N ILE A 14 -7.36 -14.22 -10.16
CA ILE A 14 -7.83 -12.92 -10.66
C ILE A 14 -7.77 -12.94 -12.19
N SER A 15 -8.78 -13.55 -12.82
CA SER A 15 -9.13 -13.26 -14.20
C SER A 15 -10.06 -12.03 -14.22
N PRO A 16 -9.93 -11.09 -15.17
CA PRO A 16 -10.95 -10.08 -15.39
C PRO A 16 -12.18 -10.79 -15.95
N GLY A 17 -13.08 -11.22 -15.06
CA GLY A 17 -14.18 -12.12 -15.39
C GLY A 17 -15.36 -11.94 -14.44
N VAL A 18 -16.18 -10.92 -14.73
CA VAL A 18 -17.64 -10.89 -14.59
C VAL A 18 -18.23 -11.56 -13.33
N ALA A 19 -18.17 -10.90 -12.17
CA ALA A 19 -19.12 -11.17 -11.08
C ALA A 19 -19.14 -10.06 -10.01
N CYS A 20 -19.58 -8.84 -10.34
CA CYS A 20 -20.12 -7.87 -9.37
C CYS A 20 -20.72 -6.61 -10.02
N ILE A 21 -21.46 -6.73 -11.12
CA ILE A 21 -22.27 -5.63 -11.65
C ILE A 21 -23.73 -6.07 -11.60
N LYS A 22 -24.54 -5.42 -10.74
CA LYS A 22 -25.97 -5.30 -11.06
C LYS A 22 -26.01 -4.47 -12.35
N PRO A 23 -26.59 -4.96 -13.45
CA PRO A 23 -26.73 -4.15 -14.64
C PRO A 23 -27.38 -2.83 -14.24
N VAL A 24 -26.77 -1.72 -14.62
CA VAL A 24 -27.54 -0.48 -14.75
C VAL A 24 -28.64 -0.85 -15.73
N GLU A 25 -29.90 -0.84 -15.27
CA GLU A 25 -31.04 -0.96 -16.17
C GLU A 25 -30.86 0.11 -17.24
N THR A 26 -30.51 -0.34 -18.45
CA THR A 26 -30.52 0.51 -19.63
C THR A 26 -31.93 1.06 -19.73
N LEU A 27 -32.10 2.33 -19.39
CA LEU A 27 -33.32 3.07 -19.71
C LEU A 27 -33.60 2.82 -21.20
N PRO A 28 -34.84 2.45 -21.58
CA PRO A 28 -35.16 2.22 -22.97
C PRO A 28 -34.83 3.48 -23.78
N ALA A 29 -34.25 3.27 -24.95
CA ALA A 29 -33.90 4.35 -25.88
C ALA A 29 -35.12 5.27 -26.07
N ALA A 30 -34.92 6.57 -25.86
CA ALA A 30 -35.94 7.56 -26.10
C ALA A 30 -36.37 7.50 -27.57
N VAL A 31 -37.68 7.44 -27.79
CA VAL A 31 -38.31 7.59 -29.10
C VAL A 31 -37.90 8.96 -29.67
N PRO A 32 -37.50 9.08 -30.94
CA PRO A 32 -37.15 10.37 -31.52
C PRO A 32 -38.39 11.29 -31.50
N PRO A 33 -38.27 12.52 -30.98
CA PRO A 33 -39.39 13.44 -30.96
C PRO A 33 -39.67 13.94 -32.38
N THR A 34 -40.93 13.83 -32.78
CA THR A 34 -41.52 14.61 -33.87
C THR A 34 -41.58 16.08 -33.45
N ASP A 35 -41.25 16.95 -34.39
CA ASP A 35 -41.31 18.41 -34.28
C ASP A 35 -42.63 18.91 -33.65
N GLU A 36 -42.55 19.66 -32.56
CA GLU A 36 -42.88 21.09 -32.50
C GLU A 36 -42.98 21.60 -31.04
N ALA A 37 -42.29 22.74 -30.82
CA ALA A 37 -42.51 23.78 -29.82
C ALA A 37 -41.87 23.71 -28.40
N ALA A 38 -40.99 24.72 -28.20
CA ALA A 38 -40.63 25.47 -26.98
C ALA A 38 -39.63 24.82 -26.00
N LEU A 39 -38.33 25.14 -26.12
CA LEU A 39 -37.60 26.29 -25.50
C LEU A 39 -37.30 26.09 -24.00
N GLU A 40 -36.04 25.82 -23.66
CA GLU A 40 -35.20 26.67 -22.78
C GLU A 40 -33.75 26.13 -22.65
N HIS A 41 -32.81 26.95 -23.12
CA HIS A 41 -31.34 27.02 -23.01
C HIS A 41 -30.49 25.83 -22.45
N GLU A 42 -29.77 25.16 -23.36
CA GLU A 42 -28.44 24.58 -23.10
C GLU A 42 -27.40 25.23 -24.04
N VAL A 43 -26.23 25.56 -23.48
CA VAL A 43 -25.09 26.15 -24.21
C VAL A 43 -24.30 25.04 -24.88
N ILE A 44 -24.41 24.96 -26.22
CA ILE A 44 -23.62 24.10 -27.09
C ILE A 44 -22.34 24.86 -27.49
N VAL A 45 -21.18 24.24 -27.29
CA VAL A 45 -19.94 24.56 -28.03
C VAL A 45 -19.69 23.36 -28.95
N ASP A 46 -20.06 23.52 -30.22
CA ASP A 46 -19.93 22.52 -31.28
C ASP A 46 -18.49 22.36 -31.77
N GLY A 47 -18.20 21.14 -32.23
CA GLY A 47 -17.01 20.84 -33.03
C GLY A 47 -16.81 19.35 -33.33
N GLN A 48 -17.82 18.65 -33.85
CA GLN A 48 -17.67 17.30 -34.41
C GLN A 48 -16.90 17.33 -35.75
N GLY A 49 -15.88 16.48 -35.88
CA GLY A 49 -15.25 16.06 -37.13
C GLY A 49 -15.35 14.52 -37.31
N PRO A 50 -15.18 13.99 -38.54
CA PRO A 50 -15.59 12.64 -38.97
C PRO A 50 -14.59 11.52 -38.54
N PRO A 51 -14.90 10.22 -38.74
CA PRO A 51 -14.33 9.14 -37.94
C PRO A 51 -12.93 8.71 -38.41
N SER A 52 -12.22 8.03 -37.51
CA SER A 52 -10.91 7.35 -37.65
C SER A 52 -9.69 8.13 -37.16
N THR A 53 -9.23 7.78 -35.95
CA THR A 53 -7.90 7.24 -35.67
C THR A 53 -7.86 6.88 -34.19
N THR A 54 -7.24 5.74 -33.87
CA THR A 54 -7.01 5.24 -32.52
C THR A 54 -6.33 6.31 -31.66
N ASN A 55 -7.06 6.92 -30.73
CA ASN A 55 -6.49 7.79 -29.71
C ASN A 55 -5.66 6.95 -28.75
N ALA A 56 -4.34 6.95 -28.94
CA ALA A 56 -3.35 6.33 -28.03
C ALA A 56 -3.16 7.10 -26.71
N ASN A 57 -3.95 8.16 -26.46
CA ASN A 57 -3.80 9.07 -25.31
C ASN A 57 -5.04 9.17 -24.42
N ALA A 58 -6.00 8.23 -24.51
CA ALA A 58 -7.07 8.17 -23.52
C ALA A 58 -6.52 7.57 -22.22
N PRO A 59 -6.66 8.24 -21.05
CA PRO A 59 -6.30 7.62 -19.79
C PRO A 59 -7.06 6.30 -19.67
N THR A 60 -6.33 5.21 -19.49
CA THR A 60 -6.91 3.87 -19.31
C THR A 60 -7.96 3.96 -18.21
N GLN A 61 -9.22 3.72 -18.57
CA GLN A 61 -10.29 3.71 -17.58
C GLN A 61 -10.05 2.52 -16.65
N ILE A 62 -9.59 2.81 -15.43
CA ILE A 62 -9.50 1.83 -14.35
C ILE A 62 -10.93 1.43 -14.03
N SER A 63 -11.27 0.19 -14.35
CA SER A 63 -12.59 -0.36 -14.07
C SER A 63 -12.69 -0.70 -12.58
N LEU A 64 -13.91 -0.69 -12.02
CA LEU A 64 -14.15 -1.13 -10.63
C LEU A 64 -13.70 -2.58 -10.38
N THR A 65 -13.47 -3.37 -11.43
CA THR A 65 -12.92 -4.72 -11.36
C THR A 65 -11.40 -4.79 -11.19
N ASP A 66 -10.67 -3.70 -11.46
CA ASP A 66 -9.21 -3.63 -11.30
C ASP A 66 -8.78 -3.35 -9.85
N CYS A 67 -9.71 -2.84 -9.04
CA CYS A 67 -9.58 -2.75 -7.60
C CYS A 67 -9.96 -4.11 -7.01
N LEU A 68 -8.98 -4.83 -6.46
CA LEU A 68 -9.19 -6.16 -5.87
C LEU A 68 -10.16 -6.20 -4.69
N ALA A 69 -10.74 -5.07 -4.31
CA ALA A 69 -11.93 -4.95 -3.49
C ALA A 69 -13.17 -5.55 -4.20
N CYS A 70 -13.15 -6.87 -4.46
CA CYS A 70 -14.18 -7.69 -5.09
C CYS A 70 -15.48 -7.82 -4.25
N SER A 71 -15.95 -6.73 -3.66
CA SER A 71 -17.23 -6.64 -2.96
C SER A 71 -17.88 -5.26 -3.13
N GLY A 72 -17.57 -4.55 -4.24
CA GLY A 72 -18.10 -3.20 -4.47
C GLY A 72 -17.73 -2.22 -3.36
N CYS A 73 -16.57 -2.42 -2.70
CA CYS A 73 -16.17 -1.55 -1.59
C CYS A 73 -15.69 -0.20 -2.08
N VAL A 74 -15.30 -0.08 -3.36
CA VAL A 74 -14.84 1.18 -3.93
C VAL A 74 -16.04 1.95 -4.46
N THR A 75 -16.24 3.15 -3.94
CA THR A 75 -17.29 4.07 -4.38
C THR A 75 -16.88 4.79 -5.66
N SER A 76 -17.82 5.38 -6.40
CA SER A 76 -17.51 6.19 -7.58
C SER A 76 -16.57 7.35 -7.27
N ALA A 77 -16.71 7.97 -6.09
CA ALA A 77 -15.80 9.03 -5.62
C ALA A 77 -14.37 8.50 -5.41
N GLU A 78 -14.23 7.30 -4.86
CA GLU A 78 -12.93 6.66 -4.68
C GLU A 78 -12.30 6.25 -6.01
N ALA A 79 -13.09 5.77 -6.98
CA ALA A 79 -12.59 5.52 -8.33
C ALA A 79 -12.02 6.80 -8.98
N VAL A 80 -12.66 7.94 -8.76
CA VAL A 80 -12.13 9.25 -9.18
C VAL A 80 -10.81 9.57 -8.47
N LEU A 81 -10.71 9.38 -7.14
CA LEU A 81 -9.47 9.59 -6.39
C LEU A 81 -8.31 8.71 -6.87
N VAL A 82 -8.60 7.46 -7.25
CA VAL A 82 -7.61 6.55 -7.87
C VAL A 82 -7.16 7.09 -9.23
N SER A 83 -8.10 7.61 -10.03
CA SER A 83 -7.83 8.09 -11.40
C SER A 83 -7.06 9.43 -11.41
N LEU A 84 -7.29 10.27 -10.41
CA LEU A 84 -6.56 11.54 -10.22
C LEU A 84 -5.07 11.32 -9.88
N GLN A 85 -4.69 10.14 -9.41
CA GLN A 85 -3.30 9.78 -9.16
C GLN A 85 -2.83 8.88 -10.30
N SER A 86 -2.02 9.41 -11.22
CA SER A 86 -1.59 8.67 -12.40
C SER A 86 -0.22 9.11 -12.90
N HIS A 87 0.34 8.32 -13.83
CA HIS A 87 1.53 8.74 -14.59
C HIS A 87 1.30 10.06 -15.34
N SER A 88 0.09 10.33 -15.84
CA SER A 88 -0.24 11.60 -16.50
C SER A 88 -0.21 12.78 -15.53
N GLU A 89 -0.71 12.60 -14.30
CA GLU A 89 -0.60 13.62 -13.25
C GLU A 89 0.86 13.90 -12.89
N LEU A 90 1.68 12.85 -12.76
CA LEU A 90 3.12 13.01 -12.54
C LEU A 90 3.77 13.86 -13.65
N LEU A 91 3.49 13.58 -14.91
CA LEU A 91 4.02 14.35 -16.04
C LEU A 91 3.53 15.81 -16.01
N SER A 92 2.24 16.01 -15.75
CA SER A 92 1.63 17.33 -15.60
C SER A 92 2.34 18.17 -14.54
N VAL A 93 2.55 17.61 -13.34
CA VAL A 93 3.24 18.31 -12.24
C VAL A 93 4.70 18.58 -12.60
N LEU A 94 5.42 17.60 -13.17
CA LEU A 94 6.82 17.78 -13.60
C LEU A 94 6.97 18.87 -14.68
N ASP A 95 5.96 19.09 -15.52
CA ASP A 95 6.02 20.07 -16.61
C ASP A 95 5.32 21.41 -16.27
N SER A 96 4.72 21.52 -15.08
CA SER A 96 3.98 22.72 -14.63
C SER A 96 4.90 23.91 -14.31
N ALA A 97 6.00 23.68 -13.58
CA ALA A 97 6.93 24.71 -13.13
C ALA A 97 8.37 24.17 -13.00
N PRO A 98 9.40 25.04 -12.98
CA PRO A 98 10.76 24.64 -12.62
C PRO A 98 10.79 23.96 -11.24
N GLY A 99 11.55 22.89 -11.10
CA GLY A 99 11.76 22.19 -9.82
C GLY A 99 12.73 22.93 -8.90
N LEU A 100 12.52 22.76 -7.59
CA LEU A 100 13.46 23.23 -6.57
C LEU A 100 14.77 22.44 -6.65
N ARG A 101 15.88 23.12 -6.42
CA ARG A 101 17.22 22.51 -6.41
C ARG A 101 17.89 22.73 -5.07
N ILE A 102 18.66 21.73 -4.64
CA ILE A 102 19.41 21.77 -3.40
C ILE A 102 20.87 21.98 -3.71
N ARG A 103 21.50 22.94 -3.02
CA ARG A 103 22.94 23.15 -3.04
C ARG A 103 23.47 23.20 -1.64
N TYR A 104 24.66 22.67 -1.45
CA TYR A 104 25.40 22.81 -0.20
C TYR A 104 26.39 23.95 -0.37
N ASP A 105 26.45 24.85 0.60
CA ASP A 105 27.52 25.85 0.65
C ASP A 105 28.80 25.27 1.28
N GLU A 106 29.86 26.09 1.34
CA GLU A 106 31.17 25.69 1.86
C GLU A 106 31.12 25.24 3.34
N SER A 107 30.09 25.66 4.09
CA SER A 107 29.89 25.26 5.48
C SER A 107 29.16 23.93 5.64
N GLY A 108 28.65 23.36 4.55
CA GLY A 108 27.84 22.15 4.55
C GLY A 108 26.36 22.39 4.86
N GLU A 109 25.90 23.64 4.84
CA GLU A 109 24.48 23.96 5.02
C GLU A 109 23.73 23.87 3.68
N ALA A 110 22.55 23.26 3.71
CA ALA A 110 21.70 23.10 2.52
C ALA A 110 20.92 24.37 2.22
N ARG A 111 21.04 24.87 0.98
CA ARG A 111 20.26 25.98 0.42
C ARG A 111 19.33 25.48 -0.67
N VAL A 112 18.14 26.06 -0.74
CA VAL A 112 17.11 25.74 -1.74
C VAL A 112 17.03 26.86 -2.78
N GLU A 113 17.25 26.53 -4.05
CA GLU A 113 17.09 27.42 -5.19
C GLU A 113 15.72 27.23 -5.86
N GLY A 114 15.16 28.29 -6.45
CA GLY A 114 13.85 28.27 -7.13
C GLY A 114 12.67 28.66 -6.23
N LEU A 115 12.93 29.16 -5.01
CA LEU A 115 11.89 29.56 -4.06
C LEU A 115 11.10 30.78 -4.52
N GLU A 116 11.66 31.61 -5.39
CA GLU A 116 11.03 32.77 -6.00
C GLU A 116 9.78 32.44 -6.82
N ASN A 117 9.69 31.20 -7.32
CA ASN A 117 8.49 30.70 -7.97
C ASN A 117 7.65 29.91 -6.94
N PRO A 118 6.42 30.33 -6.62
CA PRO A 118 5.57 29.65 -5.64
C PRO A 118 5.15 28.23 -6.07
N GLU A 119 5.10 27.97 -7.38
CA GLU A 119 4.70 26.67 -7.94
C GLU A 119 5.84 25.65 -7.94
N SER A 120 7.09 26.08 -7.75
CA SER A 120 8.24 25.19 -7.77
C SER A 120 8.21 24.19 -6.62
N LYS A 121 8.35 22.89 -6.95
CA LYS A 121 8.36 21.79 -5.98
C LYS A 121 9.70 21.05 -5.97
N LEU A 122 10.04 20.49 -4.82
CA LEU A 122 11.14 19.55 -4.63
C LEU A 122 10.59 18.13 -4.83
N PHE A 123 11.12 17.41 -5.80
CA PHE A 123 10.61 16.10 -6.19
C PHE A 123 11.36 14.97 -5.48
N VAL A 124 10.64 14.13 -4.74
CA VAL A 124 11.19 12.95 -4.06
C VAL A 124 10.33 11.72 -4.33
N ALA A 125 10.94 10.55 -4.45
CA ALA A 125 10.22 9.31 -4.76
C ALA A 125 10.57 8.20 -3.78
N SER A 126 9.60 7.35 -3.48
CA SER A 126 9.78 6.07 -2.80
C SER A 126 9.33 4.92 -3.69
N VAL A 127 10.08 3.81 -3.71
CA VAL A 127 9.79 2.67 -4.56
C VAL A 127 9.66 1.41 -3.72
N SER A 128 8.63 0.60 -3.97
CA SER A 128 8.44 -0.67 -3.30
C SER A 128 9.33 -1.78 -3.91
N PRO A 129 9.78 -2.77 -3.11
CA PRO A 129 10.48 -3.94 -3.65
C PRO A 129 9.60 -4.80 -4.55
N GLN A 130 8.30 -4.87 -4.30
CA GLN A 130 7.37 -5.62 -5.15
C GLN A 130 7.25 -5.02 -6.55
N THR A 131 7.34 -3.70 -6.67
CA THR A 131 7.43 -3.01 -7.96
C THR A 131 8.73 -3.36 -8.67
N ARG A 132 9.86 -3.29 -7.98
CA ARG A 132 11.17 -3.65 -8.56
C ARG A 132 11.20 -5.10 -9.01
N ALA A 133 10.67 -6.02 -8.21
CA ALA A 133 10.52 -7.43 -8.57
C ALA A 133 9.66 -7.64 -9.82
N SER A 134 8.51 -6.96 -9.89
CA SER A 134 7.63 -7.03 -11.07
C SER A 134 8.34 -6.52 -12.32
N LEU A 135 9.04 -5.39 -12.25
CA LEU A 135 9.79 -4.85 -13.38
C LEU A 135 10.98 -5.73 -13.76
N ALA A 136 11.68 -6.32 -12.78
CA ALA A 136 12.76 -7.27 -13.02
C ALA A 136 12.28 -8.48 -13.82
N ALA A 137 11.13 -9.08 -13.45
CA ALA A 137 10.52 -10.19 -14.19
C ALA A 137 10.17 -9.81 -15.64
N VAL A 138 9.70 -8.57 -15.87
CA VAL A 138 9.36 -8.07 -17.23
C VAL A 138 10.61 -7.80 -18.06
N ILE A 139 11.68 -7.28 -17.46
CA ILE A 139 12.96 -7.08 -18.14
C ILE A 139 13.51 -8.43 -18.62
N GLY A 140 13.41 -9.46 -17.77
CA GLY A 140 13.68 -10.85 -18.13
C GLY A 140 14.83 -11.48 -17.33
N PRO A 141 15.21 -12.72 -17.69
CA PRO A 141 16.18 -13.53 -16.95
C PRO A 141 17.51 -12.80 -16.69
N GLY A 142 18.13 -13.06 -15.54
CA GLY A 142 19.39 -12.43 -15.13
C GLY A 142 19.27 -10.96 -14.73
N THR A 143 18.05 -10.48 -14.45
CA THR A 143 17.81 -9.14 -13.88
C THR A 143 17.32 -9.28 -12.46
N SER A 144 18.10 -8.79 -11.50
CA SER A 144 17.72 -8.77 -10.09
C SER A 144 16.73 -7.65 -9.77
N GLU A 145 16.11 -7.74 -8.59
CA GLU A 145 15.32 -6.64 -8.00
C GLU A 145 16.13 -5.33 -7.94
N ALA A 146 17.41 -5.43 -7.57
CA ALA A 146 18.31 -4.30 -7.48
C ALA A 146 18.61 -3.67 -8.85
N ASP A 147 18.76 -4.47 -9.91
CA ASP A 147 18.92 -3.97 -11.28
C ASP A 147 17.71 -3.17 -11.75
N ALA A 148 16.49 -3.68 -11.50
CA ALA A 148 15.27 -2.96 -11.80
C ALA A 148 15.19 -1.66 -10.99
N GLY A 149 15.58 -1.68 -9.72
CA GLY A 149 15.71 -0.48 -8.90
C GLY A 149 16.65 0.57 -9.49
N ARG A 150 17.82 0.16 -10.01
CA ARG A 150 18.75 1.08 -10.69
C ARG A 150 18.16 1.67 -11.96
N LYS A 151 17.44 0.89 -12.77
CA LYS A 151 16.71 1.41 -13.94
C LYS A 151 15.64 2.43 -13.57
N ILE A 152 14.89 2.20 -12.49
CA ILE A 152 13.92 3.18 -11.97
C ILE A 152 14.64 4.45 -11.51
N ALA A 153 15.78 4.33 -10.82
CA ALA A 153 16.58 5.49 -10.44
C ALA A 153 17.10 6.26 -11.67
N GLN A 154 17.54 5.58 -12.73
CA GLN A 154 17.91 6.21 -14.00
C GLN A 154 16.73 6.90 -14.68
N LEU A 155 15.53 6.32 -14.64
CA LEU A 155 14.33 6.95 -15.13
C LEU A 155 14.01 8.24 -14.36
N LEU A 156 13.99 8.19 -13.03
CA LEU A 156 13.51 9.29 -12.20
C LEU A 156 14.57 10.38 -11.95
N MET A 157 15.85 10.00 -11.90
CA MET A 157 16.96 10.90 -11.54
C MET A 157 17.99 11.07 -12.66
N GLY A 158 18.13 10.13 -13.59
CA GLY A 158 19.19 10.14 -14.61
C GLY A 158 19.02 11.22 -15.67
N GLU A 159 20.09 11.48 -16.42
CA GLU A 159 20.10 12.49 -17.50
C GLU A 159 19.21 12.09 -18.68
N CYS A 160 19.24 10.81 -19.06
CA CYS A 160 18.40 10.23 -20.11
C CYS A 160 17.01 9.78 -19.60
N GLY A 161 16.66 10.14 -18.35
CA GLY A 161 15.39 9.80 -17.73
C GLY A 161 14.28 10.79 -18.09
N LEU A 162 13.31 10.94 -17.19
CA LEU A 162 12.16 11.84 -17.36
C LEU A 162 12.60 13.25 -17.77
N ARG A 163 13.66 13.78 -17.18
CA ARG A 163 14.13 15.14 -17.46
C ARG A 163 14.43 15.40 -18.94
N ALA A 164 14.89 14.39 -19.71
CA ALA A 164 15.31 14.56 -21.10
C ALA A 164 14.19 15.04 -22.03
N GLY A 165 12.94 14.66 -21.72
CA GLY A 165 11.76 15.06 -22.50
C GLY A 165 10.82 16.02 -21.74
N GLY A 166 11.26 16.59 -20.62
CA GLY A 166 10.42 17.44 -19.76
C GLY A 166 10.60 18.92 -20.04
N ARG A 167 9.52 19.71 -19.97
CA ARG A 167 9.54 21.15 -20.27
C ARG A 167 10.57 21.93 -19.44
N TRP A 168 10.75 21.53 -18.18
CA TRP A 168 11.62 22.18 -17.21
C TRP A 168 12.87 21.38 -16.86
N ASN A 169 13.12 20.26 -17.55
CA ASN A 169 14.19 19.32 -17.21
C ASN A 169 14.15 18.87 -15.74
N ASN A 170 12.95 18.72 -15.19
CA ASN A 170 12.75 18.30 -13.81
C ASN A 170 13.12 16.82 -13.62
N ALA A 171 13.71 16.53 -12.47
CA ALA A 171 14.07 15.20 -12.03
C ALA A 171 13.84 15.07 -10.54
N PHE A 172 13.73 13.83 -10.08
CA PHE A 172 13.68 13.52 -8.66
C PHE A 172 15.06 13.75 -8.04
N THR A 173 15.10 14.45 -6.91
CA THR A 173 16.32 14.69 -6.14
C THR A 173 16.76 13.43 -5.42
N TRP A 174 15.79 12.66 -4.90
CA TRP A 174 16.04 11.38 -4.24
C TRP A 174 14.99 10.34 -4.65
N VAL A 175 15.47 9.11 -4.82
CA VAL A 175 14.65 7.89 -4.95
C VAL A 175 15.04 6.96 -3.81
N VAL A 176 14.14 6.78 -2.85
CA VAL A 176 14.37 5.97 -1.65
C VAL A 176 13.68 4.62 -1.73
N ASP A 177 14.22 3.64 -1.02
CA ASP A 177 13.65 2.31 -0.90
C ASP A 177 12.62 2.28 0.24
N THR A 178 11.39 1.85 -0.05
CA THR A 178 10.32 1.71 0.95
C THR A 178 10.67 0.66 2.02
N ASN A 179 11.63 -0.24 1.76
CA ASN A 179 12.12 -1.22 2.74
C ASN A 179 12.62 -0.58 4.03
N THR A 180 13.23 0.59 3.99
CA THR A 180 13.75 1.26 5.20
C THR A 180 12.60 1.62 6.15
N ALA A 181 11.55 2.27 5.66
CA ALA A 181 10.32 2.49 6.42
C ALA A 181 9.63 1.18 6.84
N ARG A 182 9.72 0.12 6.04
CA ARG A 182 9.20 -1.20 6.41
C ARG A 182 9.92 -1.76 7.63
N GLU A 183 11.24 -1.68 7.70
CA GLU A 183 12.00 -2.15 8.86
C GLU A 183 11.53 -1.47 10.16
N ALA A 184 11.27 -0.16 10.11
CA ALA A 184 10.66 0.55 11.23
C ALA A 184 9.25 0.03 11.57
N CYS A 185 8.39 -0.19 10.56
CA CYS A 185 7.06 -0.78 10.77
C CYS A 185 7.12 -2.19 11.39
N LEU A 186 8.13 -3.01 11.05
CA LEU A 186 8.29 -4.36 11.58
C LEU A 186 8.59 -4.34 13.08
N VAL A 187 9.53 -3.49 13.51
CA VAL A 187 9.86 -3.31 14.93
C VAL A 187 8.65 -2.77 15.70
N LEU A 188 8.04 -1.68 15.22
CA LEU A 188 6.86 -1.09 15.86
C LEU A 188 5.68 -2.07 15.94
N GLY A 189 5.48 -2.88 14.91
CA GLY A 189 4.41 -3.89 14.86
C GLY A 189 4.62 -5.02 15.88
N ALA A 190 5.87 -5.49 16.04
CA ALA A 190 6.19 -6.50 17.05
C ALA A 190 5.95 -5.98 18.47
N GLU A 191 6.32 -4.74 18.74
CA GLU A 191 6.10 -4.10 20.03
C GLU A 191 4.63 -3.81 20.30
N GLU A 192 3.85 -3.43 19.29
CA GLU A 192 2.40 -3.23 19.45
C GLU A 192 1.69 -4.55 19.83
N VAL A 193 2.14 -5.67 19.27
CA VAL A 193 1.58 -7.00 19.54
C VAL A 193 1.94 -7.52 20.93
N LEU A 194 3.17 -7.26 21.37
CA LEU A 194 3.70 -7.73 22.65
C LEU A 194 3.40 -6.79 23.81
N GLY A 195 3.26 -5.49 23.54
CA GLY A 195 2.92 -4.49 24.54
C GLY A 195 1.45 -4.48 24.93
N GLU A 196 1.12 -3.67 25.94
CA GLU A 196 -0.26 -3.38 26.33
C GLU A 196 -0.86 -2.33 25.40
N SER A 197 -1.13 -2.71 24.14
CA SER A 197 -1.54 -1.76 23.10
C SER A 197 -2.98 -1.23 23.21
N GLY A 198 -3.75 -1.62 24.25
CA GLY A 198 -5.17 -1.29 24.39
C GLY A 198 -6.07 -1.84 23.27
N ALA A 199 -5.48 -2.43 22.22
CA ALA A 199 -6.14 -3.01 21.07
C ALA A 199 -6.76 -4.37 21.43
N ALA A 200 -7.88 -4.69 20.78
CA ALA A 200 -8.51 -5.99 20.95
C ALA A 200 -7.66 -7.08 20.27
N LYS A 201 -7.51 -8.24 20.92
CA LYS A 201 -6.79 -9.39 20.34
C LYS A 201 -7.74 -10.31 19.55
N PRO A 202 -7.30 -10.89 18.42
CA PRO A 202 -5.98 -10.71 17.78
C PRO A 202 -5.81 -9.31 17.20
N ILE A 203 -4.58 -8.81 17.19
CA ILE A 203 -4.23 -7.61 16.40
C ILE A 203 -4.16 -8.03 14.92
N LEU A 204 -4.77 -7.24 14.05
CA LEU A 204 -4.85 -7.45 12.61
C LEU A 204 -3.96 -6.44 11.89
N THR A 205 -3.18 -6.88 10.89
CA THR A 205 -2.36 -5.97 10.09
C THR A 205 -3.19 -4.85 9.44
N SER A 206 -2.60 -3.67 9.32
CA SER A 206 -3.18 -2.49 8.65
C SER A 206 -2.41 -2.00 7.44
N SER A 207 -1.27 -2.62 7.10
CA SER A 207 -0.43 -2.18 5.97
C SER A 207 -1.03 -2.44 4.59
N CYS A 208 -2.08 -3.28 4.50
CA CYS A 208 -2.82 -3.61 3.29
C CYS A 208 -4.08 -2.72 3.14
N PRO A 209 -4.09 -1.73 2.23
CA PRO A 209 -5.21 -0.79 2.16
C PRO A 209 -6.51 -1.43 1.67
N GLY A 210 -6.47 -2.42 0.78
CA GLY A 210 -7.67 -3.16 0.37
C GLY A 210 -8.37 -3.86 1.53
N TRP A 211 -7.61 -4.39 2.49
CA TRP A 211 -8.14 -4.96 3.73
C TRP A 211 -8.71 -3.87 4.65
N VAL A 212 -7.99 -2.75 4.84
CA VAL A 212 -8.47 -1.62 5.66
C VAL A 212 -9.80 -1.08 5.12
N CYS A 213 -9.86 -0.79 3.82
CA CYS A 213 -11.07 -0.31 3.14
C CYS A 213 -12.25 -1.27 3.32
N TYR A 214 -11.99 -2.58 3.23
CA TYR A 214 -13.01 -3.59 3.47
C TYR A 214 -13.50 -3.59 4.92
N ALA A 215 -12.58 -3.57 5.89
CA ALA A 215 -12.89 -3.55 7.31
C ALA A 215 -13.76 -2.33 7.69
N GLU A 216 -13.37 -1.14 7.25
CA GLU A 216 -14.05 0.13 7.56
C GLU A 216 -15.49 0.20 7.03
N LYS A 217 -15.74 -0.37 5.85
CA LYS A 217 -17.03 -0.29 5.18
C LYS A 217 -17.99 -1.42 5.50
N THR A 218 -17.45 -2.63 5.69
CA THR A 218 -18.27 -3.84 5.75
C THR A 218 -18.32 -4.44 7.15
N HIS A 219 -17.30 -4.21 7.97
CA HIS A 219 -17.16 -4.88 9.26
C HIS A 219 -16.57 -3.97 10.35
N PRO A 220 -17.24 -2.86 10.73
CA PRO A 220 -16.70 -1.88 11.69
C PRO A 220 -16.29 -2.46 13.06
N HIS A 221 -16.93 -3.56 13.47
CA HIS A 221 -16.59 -4.29 14.69
C HIS A 221 -15.15 -4.87 14.71
N VAL A 222 -14.46 -4.94 13.57
CA VAL A 222 -13.05 -5.38 13.52
C VAL A 222 -12.06 -4.23 13.69
N LEU A 223 -12.50 -2.97 13.58
CA LEU A 223 -11.61 -1.81 13.69
C LEU A 223 -10.83 -1.75 15.02
N PRO A 224 -11.39 -2.13 16.18
CA PRO A 224 -10.63 -2.19 17.43
C PRO A 224 -9.48 -3.21 17.44
N HIS A 225 -9.47 -4.14 16.49
CA HIS A 225 -8.41 -5.12 16.32
C HIS A 225 -7.31 -4.65 15.36
N MET A 226 -7.50 -3.55 14.63
CA MET A 226 -6.55 -3.11 13.61
C MET A 226 -5.30 -2.51 14.24
N SER A 227 -4.13 -2.94 13.77
CA SER A 227 -2.83 -2.35 14.11
C SER A 227 -2.84 -0.87 13.79
N ARG A 228 -2.42 -0.05 14.74
CA ARG A 228 -2.34 1.41 14.56
C ARG A 228 -1.06 1.83 13.88
N VAL A 229 -0.07 0.94 13.70
CA VAL A 229 1.17 1.28 12.98
C VAL A 229 0.83 1.69 11.54
N LYS A 230 1.35 2.84 11.09
CA LYS A 230 1.23 3.29 9.70
C LYS A 230 1.83 2.26 8.74
N SER A 231 1.31 2.19 7.52
CA SER A 231 1.95 1.37 6.49
C SER A 231 3.31 1.95 6.09
N PRO A 232 4.22 1.15 5.49
CA PRO A 232 5.51 1.65 5.03
C PRO A 232 5.42 2.82 4.05
N GLN A 233 4.38 2.87 3.21
CA GLN A 233 4.12 4.02 2.32
C GLN A 233 3.84 5.28 3.14
N ALA A 234 2.91 5.19 4.09
CA ALA A 234 2.48 6.32 4.89
C ALA A 234 3.64 6.82 5.77
N LEU A 235 4.37 5.89 6.42
CA LEU A 235 5.53 6.20 7.25
C LEU A 235 6.67 6.85 6.44
N MET A 236 6.92 6.38 5.21
CA MET A 236 7.93 7.00 4.34
C MET A 236 7.53 8.42 3.92
N GLY A 237 6.26 8.65 3.57
CA GLY A 237 5.77 9.96 3.18
C GLY A 237 5.95 11.01 4.27
N ILE A 238 5.50 10.70 5.49
CA ILE A 238 5.65 11.59 6.64
C ILE A 238 7.13 11.80 7.01
N LEU A 239 7.97 10.76 6.96
CA LEU A 239 9.42 10.85 7.21
C LEU A 239 10.08 11.85 6.26
N LEU A 240 9.83 11.72 4.96
CA LEU A 240 10.38 12.61 3.94
C LEU A 240 9.86 14.04 4.13
N LYS A 241 8.54 14.25 4.23
CA LYS A 241 7.96 15.59 4.30
C LYS A 241 8.37 16.35 5.56
N THR A 242 8.29 15.71 6.72
CA THR A 242 8.63 16.36 8.00
C THR A 242 10.13 16.66 8.07
N THR A 243 11.00 15.72 7.66
CA THR A 243 12.45 15.92 7.72
C THR A 243 12.91 16.98 6.72
N LEU A 244 12.48 16.90 5.47
CA LEU A 244 12.87 17.86 4.43
C LEU A 244 12.32 19.25 4.73
N SER A 245 11.05 19.36 5.16
CA SER A 245 10.46 20.66 5.50
C SER A 245 11.25 21.34 6.61
N ARG A 246 11.61 20.56 7.65
CA ARG A 246 12.34 21.08 8.80
C ARG A 246 13.79 21.43 8.48
N LYS A 247 14.50 20.58 7.73
CA LYS A 247 15.93 20.73 7.46
C LYS A 247 16.25 21.71 6.33
N LEU A 248 15.33 21.87 5.38
CA LEU A 248 15.49 22.81 4.26
C LEU A 248 14.76 24.14 4.48
N GLY A 249 13.96 24.25 5.55
CA GLY A 249 13.21 25.47 5.86
C GLY A 249 12.12 25.80 4.84
N ILE A 250 11.59 24.81 4.13
CA ILE A 250 10.53 24.97 3.13
C ILE A 250 9.21 24.36 3.64
N PRO A 251 8.04 24.92 3.29
CA PRO A 251 6.78 24.36 3.74
C PRO A 251 6.50 22.99 3.08
N PRO A 252 5.71 22.10 3.72
CA PRO A 252 5.47 20.73 3.25
C PRO A 252 4.84 20.64 1.86
N ASP A 253 4.07 21.66 1.46
CA ASP A 253 3.46 21.78 0.14
C ASP A 253 4.48 22.03 -0.97
N ARG A 254 5.72 22.44 -0.64
CA ARG A 254 6.84 22.57 -1.57
C ARG A 254 7.56 21.25 -1.82
N ILE A 255 7.21 20.19 -1.11
CA ILE A 255 7.80 18.85 -1.26
C ILE A 255 6.76 17.95 -1.90
N TRP A 256 7.08 17.43 -3.09
CA TRP A 256 6.20 16.56 -3.85
C TRP A 256 6.75 15.13 -3.85
N HIS A 257 6.02 14.24 -3.17
CA HIS A 257 6.38 12.86 -2.96
C HIS A 257 5.59 11.92 -3.87
N LEU A 258 6.33 11.20 -4.73
CA LEU A 258 5.84 10.08 -5.53
C LEU A 258 6.06 8.76 -4.80
N ALA A 259 5.04 7.93 -4.68
CA ALA A 259 5.19 6.53 -4.26
C ALA A 259 4.92 5.58 -5.43
N VAL A 260 5.85 4.65 -5.69
CA VAL A 260 5.70 3.63 -6.72
C VAL A 260 5.40 2.28 -6.07
N MET A 261 4.18 1.79 -6.27
CA MET A 261 3.58 0.74 -5.44
C MET A 261 2.94 -0.38 -6.26
N PRO A 262 2.78 -1.60 -5.73
CA PRO A 262 2.26 -2.74 -6.49
C PRO A 262 0.73 -2.80 -6.51
N CYS A 263 0.01 -1.75 -6.08
CA CYS A 263 -1.42 -1.82 -5.78
C CYS A 263 -2.14 -0.50 -6.04
N PHE A 264 -3.35 -0.55 -6.59
CA PHE A 264 -4.22 0.62 -6.75
C PHE A 264 -4.78 1.12 -5.40
N ASP A 265 -5.02 0.24 -4.42
CA ASP A 265 -5.54 0.65 -3.11
C ASP A 265 -4.55 1.55 -2.35
N LYS A 266 -3.26 1.52 -2.72
CA LYS A 266 -2.26 2.46 -2.19
C LYS A 266 -2.52 3.91 -2.62
N LYS A 267 -3.17 4.12 -3.77
CA LYS A 267 -3.69 5.44 -4.20
C LYS A 267 -4.79 5.91 -3.24
N LEU A 268 -5.70 5.01 -2.85
CA LEU A 268 -6.75 5.32 -1.87
C LEU A 268 -6.16 5.62 -0.48
N GLU A 269 -5.14 4.87 -0.05
CA GLU A 269 -4.44 5.15 1.19
C GLU A 269 -3.84 6.57 1.18
N ALA A 270 -3.15 6.95 0.10
CA ALA A 270 -2.56 8.29 -0.03
C ALA A 270 -3.61 9.43 -0.01
N SER A 271 -4.88 9.14 -0.31
CA SER A 271 -5.97 10.12 -0.27
C SER A 271 -6.68 10.22 1.09
N ARG A 272 -6.21 9.50 2.12
CA ARG A 272 -6.85 9.52 3.45
C ARG A 272 -6.57 10.84 4.17
N GLU A 273 -7.61 11.41 4.78
CA GLU A 273 -7.56 12.73 5.43
C GLU A 273 -6.70 12.74 6.69
N GLU A 274 -6.51 11.57 7.32
CA GLU A 274 -5.64 11.40 8.47
C GLU A 274 -4.14 11.28 8.11
N LEU A 275 -3.80 11.20 6.82
CA LEU A 275 -2.42 11.11 6.31
C LEU A 275 -2.02 12.45 5.66
N THR A 276 -2.14 13.51 6.46
CA THR A 276 -1.88 14.89 6.06
C THR A 276 -1.14 15.66 7.15
N ASP A 277 -0.52 16.78 6.76
CA ASP A 277 0.14 17.72 7.67
C ASP A 277 -0.79 18.33 8.73
N ALA A 278 -2.09 18.41 8.46
CA ALA A 278 -3.07 18.79 9.46
C ALA A 278 -3.04 17.86 10.69
N VAL A 279 -2.71 16.57 10.50
CA VAL A 279 -2.64 15.60 11.60
C VAL A 279 -1.32 15.67 12.35
N TRP A 280 -0.17 15.74 11.70
CA TRP A 280 1.13 15.72 12.39
C TRP A 280 1.67 17.11 12.73
N GLY A 281 1.26 18.15 12.02
CA GLY A 281 1.60 19.56 12.26
C GLY A 281 0.49 20.38 12.91
N GLY A 282 -0.79 19.96 12.80
CA GLY A 282 -1.95 20.66 13.36
C GLY A 282 -2.43 20.13 14.72
N ASP A 283 -3.75 20.08 14.92
CA ASP A 283 -4.38 19.69 16.19
C ASP A 283 -4.51 18.17 16.40
N GLY A 284 -3.96 17.38 15.48
CA GLY A 284 -4.04 15.91 15.52
C GLY A 284 -5.32 15.34 14.94
N LYS A 285 -6.22 16.16 14.39
CA LYS A 285 -7.47 15.68 13.78
C LYS A 285 -7.35 15.54 12.26
N PRO A 286 -8.04 14.55 11.66
CA PRO A 286 -8.13 14.44 10.21
C PRO A 286 -8.70 15.73 9.60
N GLY A 287 -8.12 16.17 8.49
CA GLY A 287 -8.51 17.43 7.88
C GLY A 287 -7.94 17.61 6.48
N ARG A 288 -8.37 18.68 5.81
CA ARG A 288 -7.75 19.09 4.54
C ARG A 288 -6.37 19.66 4.86
N GLY A 289 -5.36 19.10 4.22
CA GLY A 289 -3.97 19.49 4.37
C GLY A 289 -3.13 18.95 3.20
N VAL A 290 -1.83 19.20 3.28
CA VAL A 290 -0.83 18.60 2.41
C VAL A 290 -0.75 17.11 2.72
N ARG A 291 -0.97 16.28 1.71
CA ARG A 291 -0.88 14.82 1.85
C ARG A 291 0.55 14.38 2.17
N ASP A 292 0.71 13.31 2.94
CA ASP A 292 2.02 12.68 3.17
C ASP A 292 2.61 12.10 1.86
N VAL A 293 1.74 11.67 0.95
CA VAL A 293 2.06 11.15 -0.38
C VAL A 293 1.22 11.88 -1.42
N ASP A 294 1.86 12.62 -2.32
CA ASP A 294 1.16 13.47 -3.30
C ASP A 294 0.66 12.67 -4.49
N CYS A 295 1.40 11.66 -4.93
CA CYS A 295 0.95 10.81 -6.01
C CYS A 295 1.44 9.39 -5.80
N VAL A 296 0.58 8.43 -6.09
CA VAL A 296 0.93 7.02 -6.14
C VAL A 296 0.75 6.55 -7.57
N ILE A 297 1.79 5.95 -8.15
CA ILE A 297 1.71 5.24 -9.43
C ILE A 297 2.04 3.77 -9.22
N THR A 298 1.47 2.93 -10.07
CA THR A 298 1.65 1.49 -10.00
C THR A 298 2.88 1.00 -10.78
N SER A 299 3.26 -0.27 -10.58
CA SER A 299 4.34 -0.90 -11.34
C SER A 299 4.10 -0.87 -12.84
N LYS A 300 2.86 -1.08 -13.28
CA LYS A 300 2.46 -0.95 -14.69
C LYS A 300 2.57 0.48 -15.20
N GLU A 301 2.23 1.47 -14.36
CA GLU A 301 2.29 2.88 -14.73
C GLU A 301 3.73 3.39 -14.93
N ILE A 302 4.77 2.70 -14.45
CA ILE A 302 6.16 3.02 -14.81
C ILE A 302 6.40 2.84 -16.31
N LEU A 303 5.86 1.78 -16.92
CA LEU A 303 6.00 1.54 -18.36
C LEU A 303 5.17 2.53 -19.18
N MET A 304 3.96 2.83 -18.72
CA MET A 304 3.10 3.86 -19.34
C MET A 304 3.73 5.26 -19.25
N LEU A 305 4.41 5.55 -18.14
CA LEU A 305 5.15 6.79 -17.94
C LEU A 305 6.27 6.93 -18.96
N THR A 306 7.02 5.86 -19.22
CA THR A 306 8.08 5.87 -20.24
C THR A 306 7.52 6.01 -21.64
N GLU A 307 6.43 5.31 -21.97
CA GLU A 307 5.75 5.43 -23.26
C GLU A 307 5.27 6.87 -23.50
N SER A 308 4.60 7.47 -22.52
CA SER A 308 4.09 8.84 -22.59
C SER A 308 5.19 9.89 -22.76
N ARG A 309 6.41 9.60 -22.26
CA ARG A 309 7.59 10.48 -22.38
C ARG A 309 8.48 10.10 -23.57
N GLY A 310 8.11 9.10 -24.38
CA GLY A 310 8.88 8.63 -25.53
C GLY A 310 10.22 7.98 -25.15
N LEU A 311 10.32 7.38 -23.96
CA LEU A 311 11.52 6.75 -23.42
C LEU A 311 11.43 5.22 -23.52
N ASP A 312 12.56 4.56 -23.79
CA ASP A 312 12.67 3.11 -23.68
C ASP A 312 13.18 2.70 -22.29
N PHE A 313 12.28 2.20 -21.44
CA PHE A 313 12.63 1.69 -20.11
C PHE A 313 13.66 0.55 -20.15
N PHE A 314 13.59 -0.32 -21.17
CA PHE A 314 14.43 -1.50 -21.28
C PHE A 314 15.86 -1.14 -21.69
N GLY A 315 16.03 -0.06 -22.45
CA GLY A 315 17.32 0.52 -22.82
C GLY A 315 18.01 1.32 -21.70
N LEU A 316 17.31 1.70 -20.63
CA LEU A 316 17.93 2.45 -19.52
C LEU A 316 19.10 1.70 -18.87
N SER A 317 20.12 2.42 -18.42
CA SER A 317 21.28 1.81 -17.76
C SER A 317 20.89 1.06 -16.48
N LYS A 318 21.57 -0.05 -16.21
CA LYS A 318 21.54 -0.73 -14.90
C LYS A 318 22.62 -0.20 -13.96
N ALA A 319 23.45 0.77 -14.37
CA ALA A 319 24.48 1.35 -13.53
C ALA A 319 23.86 2.24 -12.42
N PRO A 320 24.53 2.35 -11.26
CA PRO A 320 24.17 3.35 -10.24
C PRO A 320 24.16 4.76 -10.82
N ILE A 321 23.45 5.66 -10.15
CA ILE A 321 23.46 7.09 -10.51
C ILE A 321 24.86 7.64 -10.23
N PRO A 322 25.48 8.37 -11.19
CA PRO A 322 26.79 8.96 -10.98
C PRO A 322 26.84 9.84 -9.72
N THR A 323 27.95 9.77 -8.97
CA THR A 323 28.14 10.55 -7.73
C THR A 323 27.99 12.05 -7.97
N SER A 324 28.34 12.55 -9.16
CA SER A 324 28.16 13.96 -9.55
C SER A 324 26.69 14.43 -9.58
N LEU A 325 25.73 13.49 -9.71
CA LEU A 325 24.30 13.76 -9.69
C LEU A 325 23.66 13.46 -8.34
N GLN A 326 24.39 12.85 -7.41
CA GLN A 326 23.87 12.51 -6.09
C GLN A 326 23.96 13.73 -5.17
N ILE A 327 22.82 14.12 -4.61
CA ILE A 327 22.75 15.15 -3.58
C ILE A 327 22.66 14.45 -2.23
N PRO A 328 23.53 14.76 -1.25
CA PRO A 328 23.40 14.24 0.10
C PRO A 328 22.03 14.61 0.69
N PHE A 329 21.43 13.72 1.45
CA PHE A 329 20.21 14.03 2.20
C PHE A 329 20.57 14.94 3.39
N PRO A 330 19.79 15.99 3.71
CA PRO A 330 20.23 17.07 4.61
C PRO A 330 20.41 16.68 6.07
N ASP A 331 19.80 15.59 6.54
CA ASP A 331 20.07 15.06 7.88
C ASP A 331 20.92 13.78 7.80
N PRO A 332 22.12 13.74 8.40
CA PRO A 332 23.01 12.58 8.30
C PRO A 332 22.47 11.29 8.93
N ALA A 333 21.70 11.37 10.01
CA ALA A 333 21.15 10.17 10.64
C ALA A 333 20.01 9.59 9.80
N VAL A 334 19.10 10.44 9.32
CA VAL A 334 18.04 10.03 8.39
C VAL A 334 18.62 9.59 7.04
N HIS A 335 19.72 10.21 6.57
CA HIS A 335 20.45 9.74 5.39
C HIS A 335 20.89 8.29 5.53
N ARG A 336 21.55 7.93 6.64
CA ARG A 336 22.00 6.55 6.90
C ARG A 336 20.83 5.57 6.95
N PHE A 337 19.68 6.01 7.45
CA PHE A 337 18.46 5.22 7.47
C PHE A 337 17.86 5.01 6.07
N LEU A 338 17.78 6.06 5.24
CA LEU A 338 17.20 6.01 3.90
C LEU A 338 18.12 5.36 2.84
N PHE A 339 19.43 5.48 3.03
CA PHE A 339 20.46 5.02 2.10
C PHE A 339 21.48 4.12 2.82
N PRO A 340 21.06 2.95 3.35
CA PRO A 340 21.95 2.07 4.08
C PRO A 340 23.03 1.49 3.15
N SER A 341 24.26 1.36 3.68
CA SER A 341 25.42 0.83 2.92
C SER A 341 25.26 -0.65 2.53
N ARG A 342 24.48 -1.41 3.30
CA ARG A 342 24.11 -2.80 2.99
C ARG A 342 22.59 -2.90 3.03
N ARG A 343 22.00 -3.49 1.99
CA ARG A 343 20.58 -3.83 2.01
C ARG A 343 20.39 -5.11 2.82
N ILE A 344 19.32 -5.15 3.61
CA ILE A 344 18.98 -6.38 4.33
C ILE A 344 18.49 -7.40 3.31
N ARG A 345 19.12 -8.59 3.36
CA ARG A 345 18.77 -9.71 2.51
C ARG A 345 17.37 -10.23 2.88
N GLN A 346 16.38 -9.95 2.02
CA GLN A 346 15.10 -10.66 2.05
C GLN A 346 15.28 -12.02 1.38
N SER A 347 15.95 -12.97 2.05
CA SER A 347 16.13 -14.34 1.51
C SER A 347 15.16 -15.35 2.09
N ASP A 348 14.50 -15.02 3.20
CA ASP A 348 13.62 -15.99 3.85
C ASP A 348 12.24 -16.01 3.19
N THR A 349 12.03 -17.03 2.38
CA THR A 349 10.76 -17.25 1.68
C THR A 349 9.59 -17.50 2.65
N ALA A 350 9.86 -17.86 3.92
CA ALA A 350 8.83 -17.99 4.95
C ALA A 350 8.17 -16.64 5.28
N ALA A 351 8.89 -15.53 5.12
CA ALA A 351 8.34 -14.18 5.29
C ALA A 351 7.28 -13.84 4.23
N GLY A 352 7.29 -14.54 3.09
CA GLY A 352 6.47 -14.24 1.93
C GLY A 352 6.78 -12.86 1.33
N THR A 353 5.94 -12.44 0.38
CA THR A 353 6.17 -11.21 -0.41
C THR A 353 5.30 -10.03 0.02
N SER A 354 4.64 -10.15 1.18
CA SER A 354 3.76 -9.14 1.80
C SER A 354 4.51 -8.11 2.66
N GLY A 355 5.83 -8.26 2.81
CA GLY A 355 6.65 -7.41 3.66
C GLY A 355 7.04 -8.02 5.01
N GLY A 356 6.61 -9.24 5.32
CA GLY A 356 7.20 -10.07 6.39
C GLY A 356 6.82 -9.68 7.83
N ASN A 357 5.70 -8.97 8.04
CA ASN A 357 5.32 -8.47 9.37
C ASN A 357 5.07 -9.61 10.36
N LEU A 358 4.25 -10.59 9.97
CA LEU A 358 4.05 -11.79 10.79
C LEU A 358 5.35 -12.51 11.11
N TYR A 359 6.23 -12.68 10.11
CA TYR A 359 7.44 -13.44 10.27
C TYR A 359 8.44 -12.75 11.21
N PHE A 360 8.60 -11.44 11.08
CA PHE A 360 9.41 -10.66 12.01
C PHE A 360 8.88 -10.75 13.45
N ILE A 361 7.56 -10.67 13.64
CA ILE A 361 6.94 -10.83 14.96
C ILE A 361 7.27 -12.21 15.55
N LEU A 362 7.20 -13.28 14.75
CA LEU A 362 7.55 -14.62 15.22
C LEU A 362 9.03 -14.72 15.64
N GLN A 363 9.94 -14.13 14.85
CA GLN A 363 11.37 -14.09 15.19
C GLN A 363 11.62 -13.25 16.46
N TYR A 364 10.93 -12.12 16.60
CA TYR A 364 11.04 -11.23 17.74
C TYR A 364 10.56 -11.91 19.03
N VAL A 365 9.42 -12.62 18.99
CA VAL A 365 8.95 -13.45 20.10
C VAL A 365 9.95 -14.56 20.41
N ALA A 366 10.41 -15.31 19.40
CA ALA A 366 11.33 -16.42 19.61
C ALA A 366 12.65 -15.97 20.26
N ALA A 367 13.16 -14.79 19.88
CA ALA A 367 14.36 -14.20 20.46
C ALA A 367 14.22 -13.83 21.95
N GLN A 368 13.01 -13.46 22.40
CA GLN A 368 12.73 -13.20 23.81
C GLN A 368 12.56 -14.48 24.64
N HIS A 369 12.43 -15.63 23.98
CA HIS A 369 12.23 -16.93 24.63
C HIS A 369 13.28 -17.95 24.16
N PRO A 370 14.51 -17.91 24.72
CA PRO A 370 15.59 -18.82 24.32
C PRO A 370 15.18 -20.29 24.39
N GLY A 371 15.56 -21.07 23.38
CA GLY A 371 15.18 -22.48 23.24
C GLY A 371 13.76 -22.71 22.71
N SER A 372 13.03 -21.65 22.36
CA SER A 372 11.76 -21.77 21.65
C SER A 372 11.94 -22.18 20.19
N ASN A 373 10.89 -22.73 19.59
CA ASN A 373 10.83 -23.01 18.15
C ASN A 373 9.55 -22.46 17.53
N ILE A 374 9.60 -22.17 16.23
CA ILE A 374 8.44 -21.72 15.45
C ILE A 374 7.89 -22.94 14.71
N GLU A 375 6.69 -23.37 15.05
CA GLU A 375 5.96 -24.44 14.37
C GLU A 375 4.93 -23.85 13.39
N THR A 376 4.96 -24.36 12.17
CA THR A 376 4.08 -23.91 11.08
C THR A 376 3.05 -25.00 10.76
N THR A 377 1.77 -24.65 10.85
CA THR A 377 0.65 -25.52 10.47
C THR A 377 -0.02 -24.96 9.23
N ARG A 378 -0.09 -25.76 8.16
CA ARG A 378 -0.81 -25.36 6.94
C ARG A 378 -2.31 -25.28 7.23
N GLY A 379 -2.93 -24.19 6.80
CA GLY A 379 -4.37 -24.00 6.88
C GLY A 379 -5.10 -24.71 5.73
N ARG A 380 -6.33 -24.26 5.47
CA ARG A 380 -7.21 -24.88 4.45
C ARG A 380 -6.67 -24.78 3.03
N ASN A 381 -5.86 -23.78 2.74
CA ASN A 381 -5.21 -23.54 1.45
C ASN A 381 -3.85 -22.86 1.67
N VAL A 382 -3.11 -22.61 0.59
CA VAL A 382 -1.75 -22.03 0.64
C VAL A 382 -1.71 -20.61 1.24
N ASP A 383 -2.84 -19.89 1.18
CA ASP A 383 -3.01 -18.52 1.64
C ASP A 383 -3.44 -18.42 3.11
N VAL A 384 -3.67 -19.55 3.78
CA VAL A 384 -3.91 -19.62 5.22
C VAL A 384 -2.83 -20.46 5.88
N VAL A 385 -2.08 -19.87 6.79
CA VAL A 385 -1.03 -20.57 7.53
C VAL A 385 -1.09 -20.14 8.99
N GLU A 386 -1.02 -21.09 9.90
CA GLU A 386 -1.01 -20.85 11.34
C GLU A 386 0.40 -21.10 11.88
N TYR A 387 0.82 -20.25 12.82
CA TYR A 387 2.13 -20.31 13.44
C TYR A 387 1.98 -20.37 14.95
N THR A 388 2.78 -21.22 15.59
CA THR A 388 2.85 -21.32 17.03
C THR A 388 4.32 -21.27 17.46
N VAL A 389 4.68 -20.32 18.31
CA VAL A 389 5.97 -20.33 19.01
C VAL A 389 5.81 -21.18 20.25
N LYS A 390 6.58 -22.26 20.37
CA LYS A 390 6.56 -23.14 21.54
C LYS A 390 7.83 -22.96 22.37
N SER A 391 7.71 -23.04 23.68
CA SER A 391 8.84 -23.02 24.62
C SER A 391 9.75 -24.24 24.40
N ALA A 392 10.91 -24.23 25.07
CA ALA A 392 11.79 -25.41 25.12
C ALA A 392 11.10 -26.67 25.71
N THR A 393 10.05 -26.49 26.51
CA THR A 393 9.23 -27.58 27.08
C THR A 393 8.06 -28.00 26.18
N GLY A 394 7.87 -27.35 25.02
CA GLY A 394 6.81 -27.65 24.05
C GLY A 394 5.48 -26.92 24.32
N GLU A 395 5.41 -26.02 25.29
CA GLU A 395 4.21 -25.26 25.62
C GLU A 395 4.02 -24.07 24.66
N PRO A 396 2.80 -23.79 24.17
CA PRO A 396 2.56 -22.66 23.28
C PRO A 396 2.70 -21.32 24.01
N ILE A 397 3.65 -20.49 23.56
CA ILE A 397 3.91 -19.14 24.08
C ILE A 397 3.16 -18.08 23.27
N PHE A 398 3.10 -18.26 21.96
CA PHE A 398 2.52 -17.27 21.05
C PHE A 398 1.87 -17.97 19.87
N ARG A 399 0.70 -17.50 19.46
CA ARG A 399 0.01 -17.97 18.26
C ARG A 399 -0.32 -16.82 17.35
N ALA A 400 -0.07 -17.01 16.07
CA ALA A 400 -0.44 -16.06 15.03
C ALA A 400 -0.82 -16.79 13.75
N ALA A 401 -1.41 -16.06 12.81
CA ALA A 401 -1.82 -16.64 11.54
C ALA A 401 -1.67 -15.67 10.38
N ARG A 402 -1.63 -16.22 9.17
CA ARG A 402 -1.64 -15.51 7.90
C ARG A 402 -2.95 -15.82 7.19
N TYR A 403 -3.62 -14.79 6.68
CA TYR A 403 -4.89 -14.88 5.94
C TYR A 403 -4.84 -13.98 4.70
N TYR A 404 -4.52 -14.57 3.55
CA TYR A 404 -4.46 -13.84 2.27
C TYR A 404 -5.69 -14.12 1.41
N GLY A 405 -6.13 -13.13 0.64
CA GLY A 405 -7.28 -13.25 -0.25
C GLY A 405 -8.63 -13.07 0.46
N PHE A 406 -9.56 -12.36 -0.19
CA PHE A 406 -10.87 -12.00 0.39
C PHE A 406 -11.70 -13.19 0.87
N ARG A 407 -11.62 -14.35 0.20
CA ARG A 407 -12.31 -15.57 0.63
C ARG A 407 -11.89 -15.99 2.05
N ASN A 408 -10.60 -15.90 2.35
CA ASN A 408 -10.06 -16.25 3.66
C ASN A 408 -10.37 -15.14 4.68
N ILE A 409 -10.28 -13.87 4.27
CA ILE A 409 -10.63 -12.72 5.10
C ILE A 409 -12.09 -12.78 5.58
N GLN A 410 -13.04 -13.09 4.69
CA GLN A 410 -14.45 -13.24 5.05
C GLN A 410 -14.67 -14.29 6.14
N ASN A 411 -13.91 -15.39 6.10
CA ASN A 411 -13.96 -16.42 7.12
C ASN A 411 -13.38 -15.95 8.46
N LEU A 412 -12.28 -15.19 8.44
CA LEU A 412 -11.67 -14.60 9.63
C LEU A 412 -12.64 -13.62 10.30
N VAL A 413 -13.17 -12.66 9.56
CA VAL A 413 -14.05 -11.62 10.10
C VAL A 413 -15.34 -12.19 10.69
N ARG A 414 -15.90 -13.23 10.07
CA ARG A 414 -17.06 -13.95 10.64
C ARG A 414 -16.79 -14.54 12.01
N ARG A 415 -15.54 -14.94 12.31
CA ARG A 415 -15.13 -15.48 13.62
C ARG A 415 -14.96 -14.39 14.67
N LEU A 416 -14.63 -13.16 14.26
CA LEU A 416 -14.45 -12.01 15.14
C LEU A 416 -15.76 -11.28 15.48
N LYS A 417 -16.90 -11.69 14.89
CA LYS A 417 -18.20 -11.06 15.19
C LYS A 417 -18.57 -11.25 16.67
N PRO A 418 -18.92 -10.16 17.39
CA PRO A 418 -19.43 -10.26 18.75
C PRO A 418 -20.66 -11.16 18.83
N ALA A 419 -20.77 -11.95 19.90
CA ALA A 419 -21.94 -12.78 20.14
C ALA A 419 -23.19 -11.88 20.28
N ARG A 420 -24.24 -12.16 19.49
CA ARG A 420 -25.50 -11.40 19.59
C ARG A 420 -26.20 -11.76 20.90
N PRO A 421 -26.61 -10.77 21.73
CA PRO A 421 -27.49 -11.06 22.85
C PRO A 421 -28.83 -11.57 22.32
N SER A 422 -29.26 -12.73 22.80
CA SER A 422 -30.56 -13.31 22.47
C SER A 422 -31.67 -12.35 22.87
N ARG A 423 -32.34 -11.74 21.89
CA ARG A 423 -33.55 -10.95 22.09
C ARG A 423 -34.75 -11.86 21.85
N MET A 424 -35.10 -12.69 22.84
CA MET A 424 -36.44 -13.23 22.91
C MET A 424 -37.36 -12.16 23.53
N PRO A 425 -38.40 -11.68 22.83
CA PRO A 425 -39.39 -10.77 23.41
C PRO A 425 -40.13 -11.51 24.54
N GLY A 426 -40.04 -11.00 25.78
CA GLY A 426 -40.78 -11.53 26.93
C GLY A 426 -40.09 -12.62 27.77
N GLY A 427 -38.87 -13.05 27.40
CA GLY A 427 -38.09 -13.98 28.22
C GLY A 427 -37.29 -13.23 29.29
N LYS A 428 -37.55 -13.47 30.58
CA LYS A 428 -36.64 -13.03 31.67
C LYS A 428 -35.22 -13.51 31.36
N THR A 429 -34.23 -12.67 31.66
CA THR A 429 -32.79 -12.98 31.55
C THR A 429 -32.41 -14.09 32.52
N VAL A 430 -32.72 -15.34 32.15
CA VAL A 430 -32.13 -16.51 32.82
C VAL A 430 -30.67 -16.53 32.38
N GLY A 431 -29.77 -16.40 33.36
CA GLY A 431 -28.34 -16.37 33.16
C GLY A 431 -27.90 -17.42 32.14
N ALA A 432 -27.39 -16.96 31.01
CA ALA A 432 -26.85 -17.83 29.98
C ALA A 432 -25.55 -18.44 30.52
N THR A 433 -25.66 -19.53 31.26
CA THR A 433 -24.57 -20.48 31.44
C THR A 433 -24.14 -20.95 30.06
N LYS A 434 -22.98 -20.43 29.65
CA LYS A 434 -22.16 -20.82 28.50
C LYS A 434 -22.37 -22.29 28.09
N ARG A 435 -22.78 -22.51 26.85
CA ARG A 435 -22.21 -23.61 26.05
C ARG A 435 -21.39 -22.96 24.93
N PRO A 436 -20.05 -22.97 25.02
CA PRO A 436 -19.23 -22.51 23.92
C PRO A 436 -19.35 -23.55 22.80
N ILE A 437 -20.08 -23.21 21.73
CA ILE A 437 -19.98 -23.94 20.47
C ILE A 437 -18.55 -23.67 19.97
N GLY A 438 -17.66 -24.65 20.17
CA GLY A 438 -16.28 -24.61 19.72
C GLY A 438 -15.35 -23.79 20.62
N LYS A 439 -15.15 -24.21 21.87
CA LYS A 439 -13.92 -23.83 22.59
C LYS A 439 -12.76 -24.48 21.84
N SER A 440 -12.03 -23.74 21.02
CA SER A 440 -10.71 -24.21 20.60
C SER A 440 -9.89 -24.36 21.88
N THR A 441 -9.49 -25.58 22.20
CA THR A 441 -8.69 -25.94 23.38
C THR A 441 -7.24 -25.43 23.31
N GLY A 442 -6.98 -24.34 22.59
CA GLY A 442 -5.66 -23.75 22.39
C GLY A 442 -5.69 -22.23 22.59
N MET A 443 -4.51 -21.66 22.84
CA MET A 443 -4.27 -20.21 22.95
C MET A 443 -4.92 -19.44 21.80
N GLU A 444 -5.55 -18.30 22.04
CA GLU A 444 -6.11 -17.46 20.97
C GLU A 444 -4.99 -16.80 20.14
N TYR A 445 -5.28 -16.38 18.91
CA TYR A 445 -4.30 -15.64 18.12
C TYR A 445 -3.98 -14.31 18.81
N ALA A 446 -2.69 -14.01 18.96
CA ALA A 446 -2.22 -12.69 19.37
C ALA A 446 -2.17 -11.74 18.17
N TYR A 447 -1.83 -12.26 16.99
CA TYR A 447 -1.71 -11.48 15.77
C TYR A 447 -2.19 -12.26 14.54
N VAL A 448 -2.80 -11.58 13.58
CA VAL A 448 -3.15 -12.16 12.28
C VAL A 448 -2.74 -11.21 11.15
N GLU A 449 -1.91 -11.72 10.25
CA GLU A 449 -1.53 -11.00 9.04
C GLU A 449 -2.57 -11.14 7.95
N VAL A 450 -3.09 -10.01 7.48
CA VAL A 450 -4.20 -9.95 6.55
C VAL A 450 -3.80 -9.19 5.29
N MET A 451 -3.91 -9.85 4.13
CA MET A 451 -3.65 -9.24 2.82
C MET A 451 -4.81 -9.51 1.88
N ALA A 452 -5.29 -8.46 1.20
CA ALA A 452 -6.40 -8.56 0.25
C ALA A 452 -6.09 -9.47 -0.95
N CYS A 453 -4.83 -9.48 -1.40
CA CYS A 453 -4.37 -10.25 -2.55
C CYS A 453 -3.90 -11.65 -2.13
N PRO A 454 -4.34 -12.74 -2.80
CA PRO A 454 -3.72 -14.06 -2.68
C PRO A 454 -2.23 -13.99 -3.03
N GLY A 455 -1.38 -14.71 -2.30
CA GLY A 455 0.08 -14.68 -2.47
C GLY A 455 0.77 -13.41 -1.94
N GLY A 456 0.04 -12.36 -1.57
CA GLY A 456 0.61 -11.12 -1.04
C GLY A 456 0.79 -10.03 -2.10
N CYS A 457 1.69 -9.08 -1.84
CA CYS A 457 1.79 -7.85 -2.61
C CYS A 457 2.42 -8.02 -4.01
N THR A 458 3.17 -9.10 -4.28
CA THR A 458 3.70 -9.39 -5.63
C THR A 458 2.61 -9.71 -6.64
N ASN A 459 1.44 -10.17 -6.17
CA ASN A 459 0.23 -10.36 -6.97
C ASN A 459 -0.74 -9.16 -6.89
N GLY A 460 -0.29 -8.01 -6.38
CA GLY A 460 -1.12 -6.82 -6.21
C GLY A 460 -1.80 -6.34 -7.50
N GLY A 461 -2.93 -5.65 -7.37
CA GLY A 461 -3.74 -5.21 -8.52
C GLY A 461 -2.99 -4.29 -9.50
N GLY A 462 -2.00 -3.53 -9.02
CA GLY A 462 -1.20 -2.61 -9.84
C GLY A 462 0.08 -3.23 -10.43
N GLN A 463 0.28 -4.54 -10.24
CA GLN A 463 1.43 -5.25 -10.80
C GLN A 463 1.23 -5.51 -12.29
N ILE A 464 2.34 -5.66 -13.00
CA ILE A 464 2.33 -6.05 -14.42
C ILE A 464 1.85 -7.50 -14.50
N LYS A 465 0.83 -7.74 -15.32
CA LYS A 465 0.17 -9.04 -15.47
C LYS A 465 0.72 -9.76 -16.68
N VAL A 466 0.57 -11.09 -16.65
CA VAL A 466 1.09 -11.96 -17.71
C VAL A 466 0.42 -11.73 -19.07
N ASP A 467 -0.80 -11.19 -19.08
CA ASP A 467 -1.58 -10.82 -20.25
C ASP A 467 -1.40 -9.35 -20.66
N ASP A 468 -0.53 -8.59 -19.96
CA ASP A 468 -0.18 -7.25 -20.43
C ASP A 468 0.59 -7.33 -21.75
N PRO A 469 0.31 -6.45 -22.73
CA PRO A 469 0.91 -6.51 -24.06
C PRO A 469 2.44 -6.60 -24.05
N VAL A 470 3.09 -5.81 -23.18
CA VAL A 470 4.55 -5.81 -23.01
C VAL A 470 5.11 -7.16 -22.57
N VAL A 471 4.38 -7.91 -21.73
CA VAL A 471 4.81 -9.24 -21.29
C VAL A 471 4.58 -10.26 -22.39
N MET A 472 3.42 -10.19 -23.04
CA MET A 472 3.06 -11.08 -24.15
C MET A 472 4.08 -10.98 -25.29
N GLU A 473 4.45 -9.76 -25.69
CA GLU A 473 5.45 -9.48 -26.72
C GLU A 473 6.84 -10.02 -26.30
N ARG A 474 7.33 -9.64 -25.11
CA ARG A 474 8.66 -10.04 -24.64
C ARG A 474 8.79 -11.54 -24.37
N LYS A 475 7.69 -12.23 -24.06
CA LYS A 475 7.64 -13.69 -23.86
C LYS A 475 7.29 -14.45 -25.14
N GLY A 476 7.07 -13.77 -26.27
CA GLY A 476 6.74 -14.39 -27.55
C GLY A 476 5.42 -15.18 -27.52
N ARG A 477 4.41 -14.67 -26.80
CA ARG A 477 3.12 -15.35 -26.61
C ARG A 477 2.05 -14.74 -27.50
N GLU A 478 1.40 -15.60 -28.28
CA GLU A 478 0.31 -15.20 -29.20
C GLU A 478 -1.09 -15.42 -28.62
N ALA A 479 -1.23 -16.31 -27.63
CA ALA A 479 -2.51 -16.69 -27.04
C ALA A 479 -2.66 -16.17 -25.60
N LYS A 480 -3.90 -15.84 -25.21
CA LYS A 480 -4.20 -15.37 -23.84
C LYS A 480 -3.72 -16.42 -22.81
N PRO A 481 -2.90 -16.02 -21.82
CA PRO A 481 -2.35 -16.95 -20.84
C PRO A 481 -3.45 -17.54 -19.95
N GLY A 482 -3.33 -18.84 -19.67
CA GLY A 482 -4.21 -19.56 -18.77
C GLY A 482 -3.73 -19.50 -17.30
N PRO A 483 -4.42 -20.24 -16.42
CA PRO A 483 -4.09 -20.28 -14.98
C PRO A 483 -2.67 -20.77 -14.67
N LEU A 484 -2.11 -21.66 -15.50
CA LEU A 484 -0.77 -22.18 -15.31
C LEU A 484 0.28 -21.11 -15.62
N GLU A 485 0.14 -20.43 -16.75
CA GLU A 485 1.03 -19.36 -17.19
C GLU A 485 1.01 -18.19 -16.20
N GLN A 486 -0.16 -17.88 -15.67
CA GLN A 486 -0.34 -16.88 -14.62
C GLN A 486 0.39 -17.26 -13.32
N LYS A 487 0.31 -18.54 -12.91
CA LYS A 487 1.04 -19.04 -11.74
C LYS A 487 2.55 -19.02 -11.95
N GLN A 488 3.02 -19.39 -13.14
CA GLN A 488 4.44 -19.32 -13.50
C GLN A 488 4.94 -17.87 -13.49
N TRP A 489 4.17 -16.95 -14.04
CA TRP A 489 4.49 -15.51 -14.00
C TRP A 489 4.64 -15.00 -12.58
N LEU A 490 3.70 -15.33 -11.69
CA LEU A 490 3.81 -14.94 -10.29
C LEU A 490 5.05 -15.56 -9.62
N ALA A 491 5.39 -16.80 -9.94
CA ALA A 491 6.60 -17.44 -9.41
C ALA A 491 7.88 -16.72 -9.89
N GLU A 492 7.93 -16.25 -11.15
CA GLU A 492 9.05 -15.43 -11.64
C GLU A 492 9.15 -14.09 -10.91
N VAL A 493 8.01 -13.45 -10.61
CA VAL A 493 7.98 -12.19 -9.83
C VAL A 493 8.42 -12.43 -8.39
N ASP A 494 8.00 -13.53 -7.77
CA ASP A 494 8.41 -13.91 -6.41
C ASP A 494 9.90 -14.25 -6.37
N GLU A 495 10.42 -14.99 -7.35
CA GLU A 495 11.86 -15.26 -7.51
C GLU A 495 12.66 -13.96 -7.62
N ALA A 496 12.20 -13.03 -8.47
CA ALA A 496 12.79 -11.71 -8.58
C ALA A 496 12.74 -10.94 -7.24
N TYR A 497 11.65 -11.05 -6.47
CA TYR A 497 11.54 -10.42 -5.16
C TYR A 497 12.60 -10.90 -4.16
N PHE A 498 12.94 -12.20 -4.17
CA PHE A 498 13.95 -12.79 -3.31
C PHE A 498 15.39 -12.73 -3.89
N SER A 499 15.57 -12.22 -5.11
CA SER A 499 16.86 -12.14 -5.82
C SER A 499 17.83 -11.06 -5.32
N ALA A 500 17.51 -10.37 -4.23
CA ALA A 500 18.04 -9.05 -3.89
C ALA A 500 19.57 -8.94 -3.65
N ASP A 501 20.38 -10.00 -3.80
CA ASP A 501 21.84 -9.94 -3.54
C ASP A 501 22.75 -10.92 -4.31
N GLU A 502 22.39 -11.45 -5.50
CA GLU A 502 23.42 -12.18 -6.29
C GLU A 502 24.46 -11.25 -6.93
N ALA A 503 24.13 -9.97 -7.17
CA ALA A 503 24.99 -9.05 -7.92
C ALA A 503 26.01 -8.27 -7.08
N GLY A 504 25.93 -8.33 -5.74
CA GLY A 504 26.83 -7.60 -4.83
C GLY A 504 28.10 -8.36 -4.44
N ALA A 505 28.17 -9.66 -4.72
CA ALA A 505 29.29 -10.51 -4.31
C ALA A 505 30.49 -10.50 -5.29
N GLU A 506 30.34 -9.98 -6.51
CA GLU A 506 31.38 -10.08 -7.55
C GLU A 506 32.07 -8.75 -7.93
N ARG A 507 31.75 -7.61 -7.31
CA ARG A 507 32.43 -6.34 -7.62
C ARG A 507 32.65 -5.47 -6.39
N GLY A 508 33.79 -5.69 -5.73
CA GLY A 508 34.30 -4.82 -4.67
C GLY A 508 35.55 -5.37 -4.01
N ASP A 509 36.63 -5.57 -4.78
CA ASP A 509 37.96 -5.55 -4.18
C ASP A 509 38.26 -4.12 -3.69
N ASP A 510 38.79 -4.04 -2.48
CA ASP A 510 39.56 -2.94 -1.90
C ASP A 510 38.79 -1.69 -1.39
N VAL A 511 38.07 -1.85 -0.28
CA VAL A 511 38.03 -0.82 0.80
C VAL A 511 38.12 -1.56 2.13
N GLY A 512 39.18 -1.25 2.89
CA GLY A 512 39.65 -1.98 4.05
C GLY A 512 38.58 -2.45 5.05
N GLU A 513 38.79 -3.67 5.51
CA GLU A 513 38.23 -4.26 6.72
C GLU A 513 38.53 -3.39 7.95
N THR A 514 37.70 -2.37 8.19
CA THR A 514 37.59 -1.76 9.52
C THR A 514 36.12 -1.48 9.81
N GLY A 515 35.43 -2.52 10.26
CA GLY A 515 34.05 -2.48 10.69
C GLY A 515 33.65 -3.90 11.03
N GLY A 516 33.98 -4.32 12.24
CA GLY A 516 33.82 -5.69 12.71
C GLY A 516 32.43 -6.24 12.38
N GLU A 517 32.39 -7.53 12.08
CA GLU A 517 31.17 -8.31 12.19
C GLU A 517 30.64 -8.15 13.63
N GLU A 518 29.78 -7.15 13.85
CA GLU A 518 28.85 -7.17 14.97
C GLU A 518 27.86 -8.29 14.68
N SER A 519 28.31 -9.51 14.96
CA SER A 519 27.50 -10.61 15.48
C SER A 519 26.99 -10.21 16.88
N GLY A 520 26.40 -9.01 16.97
CA GLY A 520 25.87 -8.42 18.18
C GLY A 520 24.57 -9.10 18.57
N SER A 521 24.49 -9.56 19.81
CA SER A 521 23.26 -9.99 20.45
C SER A 521 22.20 -8.89 20.32
N GLY A 522 21.24 -9.04 19.41
CA GLY A 522 20.15 -8.07 19.22
C GLY A 522 19.68 -7.84 17.79
N VAL A 523 20.39 -8.32 16.76
CA VAL A 523 19.94 -8.22 15.36
C VAL A 523 18.97 -9.36 15.02
N LEU A 524 17.76 -9.01 14.57
CA LEU A 524 16.68 -9.94 14.22
C LEU A 524 16.36 -9.84 12.74
N GLY A 525 16.57 -10.91 11.98
CA GLY A 525 16.32 -10.91 10.53
C GLY A 525 17.12 -9.84 9.77
N GLY A 526 18.31 -9.47 10.29
CA GLY A 526 19.13 -8.38 9.75
C GLY A 526 18.75 -6.98 10.25
N ILE A 527 17.67 -6.83 11.00
CA ILE A 527 17.18 -5.55 11.54
C ILE A 527 17.63 -5.42 12.99
N SER A 528 18.17 -4.25 13.36
CA SER A 528 18.50 -3.91 14.74
C SER A 528 17.38 -3.05 15.35
N PRO A 529 16.53 -3.59 16.26
CA PRO A 529 15.52 -2.78 16.95
C PRO A 529 16.10 -1.53 17.64
N PRO A 530 17.23 -1.60 18.38
CA PRO A 530 17.86 -0.39 18.95
C PRO A 530 18.17 0.69 17.91
N TYR A 531 18.72 0.31 16.75
CA TYR A 531 18.99 1.26 15.67
C TYR A 531 17.71 1.92 15.13
N ILE A 532 16.63 1.14 15.00
CA ILE A 532 15.32 1.67 14.62
C ILE A 532 14.81 2.66 15.67
N HIS A 533 14.90 2.34 16.97
CA HIS A 533 14.49 3.26 18.03
C HIS A 533 15.29 4.55 18.03
N ASP A 534 16.62 4.48 17.92
CA ASP A 534 17.49 5.65 17.89
C ASP A 534 17.17 6.53 16.69
N THR A 535 16.91 5.92 15.53
CA THR A 535 16.51 6.64 14.31
C THR A 535 15.16 7.33 14.49
N LEU A 536 14.15 6.62 15.02
CA LEU A 536 12.82 7.16 15.26
C LEU A 536 12.84 8.27 16.33
N ALA A 537 13.62 8.12 17.39
CA ALA A 537 13.82 9.12 18.42
C ALA A 537 14.53 10.38 17.89
N HIS A 538 15.57 10.19 17.07
CA HIS A 538 16.23 11.30 16.36
C HIS A 538 15.26 12.02 15.43
N TRP A 539 14.47 11.29 14.65
CA TRP A 539 13.46 11.87 13.75
C TRP A 539 12.40 12.68 14.51
N ALA A 540 11.87 12.15 15.63
CA ALA A 540 10.96 12.89 16.51
C ALA A 540 11.63 14.16 17.08
N SER A 541 12.89 14.05 17.50
CA SER A 541 13.67 15.17 18.05
C SER A 541 13.88 16.30 17.03
N ILE A 542 14.31 15.98 15.79
CA ILE A 542 14.58 17.03 14.79
C ILE A 542 13.31 17.73 14.33
N THR A 543 12.19 17.00 14.26
CA THR A 543 10.89 17.55 13.82
C THR A 543 10.13 18.24 14.95
N GLY A 544 10.39 17.86 16.21
CA GLY A 544 9.61 18.29 17.37
C GLY A 544 8.22 17.68 17.42
N ILE A 545 7.97 16.58 16.69
CA ILE A 545 6.68 15.90 16.61
C ILE A 545 6.74 14.63 17.45
N ASP A 546 5.69 14.40 18.24
CA ASP A 546 5.54 13.19 19.03
C ASP A 546 5.58 11.91 18.17
N ILE A 547 6.28 10.89 18.66
CA ILE A 547 6.53 9.67 17.89
C ILE A 547 5.24 8.91 17.56
N ASP A 548 4.21 8.97 18.40
CA ASP A 548 2.93 8.32 18.11
C ASP A 548 2.20 9.03 16.97
N ARG A 549 2.27 10.36 16.90
CA ARG A 549 1.73 11.12 15.75
C ARG A 549 2.47 10.79 14.47
N LEU A 550 3.78 10.58 14.55
CA LEU A 550 4.61 10.21 13.41
C LEU A 550 4.32 8.78 12.92
N THR A 551 4.17 7.82 13.83
CA THR A 551 4.17 6.38 13.49
C THR A 551 2.80 5.71 13.49
N LYS A 552 1.81 6.27 14.21
CA LYS A 552 0.47 5.67 14.33
C LYS A 552 -0.55 6.34 13.43
N THR A 553 -1.57 5.59 13.03
CA THR A 553 -2.73 6.03 12.26
C THR A 553 -4.02 5.74 13.02
N SER A 554 -5.15 6.13 12.42
CA SER A 554 -6.50 5.88 12.90
C SER A 554 -7.35 5.25 11.80
N PHE A 555 -8.47 4.64 12.20
CA PHE A 555 -9.45 4.08 11.29
C PHE A 555 -10.83 4.66 11.59
N ARG A 556 -11.69 4.71 10.57
CA ARG A 556 -13.05 5.25 10.71
C ARG A 556 -14.09 4.26 10.24
N GLU A 557 -15.20 4.19 10.98
CA GLU A 557 -16.40 3.51 10.47
C GLU A 557 -16.97 4.33 9.31
N VAL A 558 -17.13 3.70 8.15
CA VAL A 558 -17.74 4.33 6.98
C VAL A 558 -19.21 3.94 6.94
N VAL A 559 -20.09 4.84 7.39
CA VAL A 559 -21.53 4.65 7.29
C VAL A 559 -21.97 4.95 5.85
N SER A 560 -22.10 3.91 5.03
CA SER A 560 -22.74 4.06 3.71
C SER A 560 -24.25 4.14 3.87
N ASP A 561 -24.84 5.22 3.37
CA ASP A 561 -26.30 5.37 3.22
C ASP A 561 -26.81 4.90 1.85
N VAL A 562 -25.90 4.46 0.97
CA VAL A 562 -26.24 4.01 -0.38
C VAL A 562 -26.83 2.61 -0.30
N GLY A 563 -28.13 2.48 -0.65
CA GLY A 563 -28.85 1.20 -0.71
C GLY A 563 -29.58 0.80 0.57
N LYS A 564 -29.56 1.63 1.63
CA LYS A 564 -30.55 1.50 2.71
C LYS A 564 -31.86 2.10 2.19
N ASN A 565 -32.94 1.31 2.20
CA ASN A 565 -34.28 1.87 2.00
C ASN A 565 -34.41 3.04 2.98
N LYS A 566 -34.71 4.25 2.47
CA LYS A 566 -35.10 5.35 3.35
C LYS A 566 -36.19 4.79 4.27
N PRO A 567 -36.05 4.87 5.60
CA PRO A 567 -37.10 4.42 6.49
C PRO A 567 -38.37 5.13 6.06
N SER A 568 -39.48 4.39 5.90
CA SER A 568 -40.74 5.01 5.52
C SER A 568 -41.07 6.12 6.52
N ASP A 569 -41.84 7.13 6.13
CA ASP A 569 -42.26 8.16 7.08
C ASP A 569 -42.95 7.54 8.31
N THR A 570 -43.59 6.38 8.15
CA THR A 570 -44.10 5.54 9.24
C THR A 570 -43.01 5.01 10.17
N GLU A 571 -41.88 4.51 9.67
CA GLU A 571 -40.75 4.06 10.51
C GLU A 571 -40.04 5.23 11.21
N ARG A 572 -39.97 6.40 10.56
CA ARG A 572 -39.49 7.65 11.19
C ARG A 572 -40.41 8.10 12.31
N VAL A 573 -41.72 8.06 12.10
CA VAL A 573 -42.73 8.41 13.12
C VAL A 573 -42.69 7.43 14.29
N VAL A 574 -42.50 6.12 14.05
CA VAL A 574 -42.35 5.12 15.12
C VAL A 574 -41.04 5.32 15.90
N GLN A 575 -39.94 5.70 15.24
CA GLN A 575 -38.69 6.04 15.93
C GLN A 575 -38.76 7.34 16.74
N LEU A 576 -39.51 8.34 16.26
CA LEU A 576 -39.80 9.56 17.02
C LEU A 576 -40.71 9.28 18.21
N ALA A 577 -41.76 8.47 18.02
CA ALA A 577 -42.69 8.06 19.08
C ALA A 577 -41.99 7.22 20.17
N GLY A 578 -41.03 6.37 19.79
CA GLY A 578 -40.22 5.59 20.75
C GLY A 578 -39.20 6.41 21.55
N LYS A 579 -38.85 7.62 21.09
CA LYS A 579 -37.92 8.53 21.78
C LYS A 579 -38.61 9.54 22.69
N ILE A 580 -39.92 9.78 22.49
CA ILE A 580 -40.73 10.64 23.35
C ILE A 580 -41.52 9.72 24.27
N GLY A 581 -40.96 9.44 25.45
CA GLY A 581 -41.68 8.74 26.51
C GLY A 581 -42.98 9.50 26.84
N GLY A 582 -44.12 8.87 26.53
CA GLY A 582 -45.45 9.34 26.89
C GLY A 582 -46.41 8.19 26.75
N GLY A 583 -46.73 7.53 27.87
CA GLY A 583 -47.78 6.52 27.90
C GLY A 583 -49.14 7.17 27.68
N TRP A 584 -50.00 6.47 26.95
CA TRP A 584 -51.36 6.08 27.33
C TRP A 584 -51.65 4.71 26.69
#